data_AF-A0A183MBQ0-F1
#
_entry.id   AF-A0A183MBQ0-F1
#
_cell.length_a   1.000
_cell.length_b   1.000
_cell.length_c   1.000
_cell.angle_alpha   90.00
_cell.angle_beta   90.00
_cell.angle_gamma   90.00
#
_symmetry.space_group_name_H-M   'P 1'
#
loop_
_entity.id
_entity.type
_entity.pdbx_description
1 polymer ?
#
loop_
_entity_poly.entity_id
_entity_poly.type
_entity_poly.pdbx_seq_one_letter_code
_entity_poly.pdbx_strand_id
1 'polypeptide(L)'
;MEDVRIKEGPDIASHQHLLVVKMKLKLKKHWTTGRTISQKFNTAFLQDTNKLNKFKLALIDMFQAFHDLLNGKGDIVESNWKGIKQAITSTYHEVLGHKKHNHKEWITVDTLDKIQEKGYKKAAINTSRTKAEKAKAQA
;
A
#
# COMPACT_ATOMS: atom_id res chain seq x y z
N MET A 1 -7.15 24.06 52.15
CA MET A 1 -6.05 24.43 53.05
C MET A 1 -5.54 23.14 53.63
N GLU A 2 -4.52 22.56 53.01
CA GLU A 2 -3.63 21.61 53.68
C GLU A 2 -2.31 21.57 52.92
N ASP A 3 -1.27 21.54 53.72
CA ASP A 3 0.09 21.99 53.47
C ASP A 3 0.99 20.76 53.31
N VAL A 4 1.78 20.66 52.24
CA VAL A 4 2.68 19.52 52.00
C VAL A 4 4.08 20.03 51.68
N ARG A 5 4.98 19.71 52.62
CA ARG A 5 6.37 20.14 52.73
C ARG A 5 7.23 19.64 51.56
N ILE A 6 8.00 20.56 50.97
CA ILE A 6 9.04 20.29 49.97
C ILE A 6 10.28 19.76 50.69
N LYS A 7 10.76 18.59 50.29
CA LYS A 7 12.06 18.06 50.70
C LYS A 7 12.93 17.96 49.46
N GLU A 8 13.81 18.94 49.29
CA GLU A 8 14.84 18.97 48.27
C GLU A 8 15.88 17.86 48.53
N GLY A 9 16.14 17.07 47.51
CA GLY A 9 17.28 16.17 47.38
C GLY A 9 17.65 16.12 45.90
N PRO A 10 18.90 16.41 45.51
CA PRO A 10 19.28 16.42 44.11
C PRO A 10 19.51 14.98 43.66
N ASP A 11 18.62 14.45 42.83
CA ASP A 11 18.94 13.26 42.05
C ASP A 11 18.62 13.48 40.57
N ILE A 12 19.66 13.31 39.78
CA ILE A 12 19.71 13.60 38.36
C ILE A 12 19.13 12.37 37.65
N ALA A 13 17.82 12.36 37.48
CA ALA A 13 17.18 11.57 36.44
C ALA A 13 16.55 12.56 35.47
N SER A 14 17.04 12.62 34.23
CA SER A 14 16.38 13.39 33.17
C SER A 14 14.93 12.95 33.06
N HIS A 15 14.02 13.75 33.62
CA HIS A 15 12.58 13.54 33.51
C HIS A 15 12.16 13.95 32.10
N GLN A 16 12.50 13.13 31.11
CA GLN A 16 11.79 13.15 29.83
C GLN A 16 10.40 12.57 30.09
N HIS A 17 9.52 13.42 30.63
CA HIS A 17 8.13 13.07 30.86
C HIS A 17 7.48 12.92 29.49
N LEU A 18 7.27 11.67 29.05
CA LEU A 18 6.56 11.38 27.82
C LEU A 18 5.09 11.83 28.02
N LEU A 19 4.72 12.97 27.42
CA LEU A 19 3.34 13.43 27.40
C LEU A 19 2.56 12.58 26.38
N VAL A 20 1.85 11.57 26.89
CA VAL A 20 0.96 10.73 26.08
C VAL A 20 -0.40 11.43 25.94
N VAL A 21 -0.63 12.06 24.79
CA VAL A 21 -1.91 12.71 24.47
C VAL A 21 -2.79 11.75 23.66
N LYS A 22 -3.99 11.45 24.16
CA LYS A 22 -4.96 10.59 23.48
C LYS A 22 -5.79 11.40 22.47
N MET A 23 -5.40 11.36 21.20
CA MET A 23 -6.15 12.01 20.12
C MET A 23 -7.15 11.04 19.46
N LYS A 24 -8.40 11.50 19.30
CA LYS A 24 -9.47 10.75 18.63
C LYS A 24 -9.64 11.25 17.20
N LEU A 25 -8.96 10.61 16.24
CA LEU A 25 -9.01 10.98 14.83
C LEU A 25 -10.13 10.18 14.11
N LYS A 26 -10.99 10.87 13.36
CA LYS A 26 -11.94 10.23 12.44
C LYS A 26 -11.38 10.29 11.01
N LEU A 27 -10.80 9.19 10.53
CA LEU A 27 -10.44 9.07 9.12
C LEU A 27 -11.68 8.78 8.26
N LYS A 28 -11.97 9.67 7.31
CA LYS A 28 -12.93 9.38 6.24
C LYS A 28 -12.14 8.74 5.09
N LYS A 29 -12.37 7.44 4.85
CA LYS A 29 -11.74 6.71 3.75
C LYS A 29 -12.36 7.19 2.44
N HIS A 30 -11.64 8.00 1.68
CA HIS A 30 -11.99 8.25 0.30
C HIS A 30 -11.52 7.02 -0.49
N TRP A 31 -12.46 6.30 -1.11
CA TRP A 31 -12.09 5.26 -2.06
C TRP A 31 -11.74 5.97 -3.37
N THR A 32 -10.48 6.36 -3.52
CA THR A 32 -9.97 6.76 -4.84
C THR A 32 -9.97 5.49 -5.68
N THR A 33 -10.76 5.45 -6.75
CA THR A 33 -10.65 4.44 -7.80
C THR A 33 -9.35 4.69 -8.59
N GLY A 34 -8.21 4.72 -7.90
CA GLY A 34 -6.90 4.62 -8.50
C GLY A 34 -6.71 3.15 -8.81
N ARG A 35 -6.98 2.75 -10.05
CA ARG A 35 -6.76 1.39 -10.53
C ARG A 35 -5.25 1.17 -10.69
N THR A 36 -4.52 1.13 -9.58
CA THR A 36 -3.15 0.64 -9.57
C THR A 36 -3.24 -0.87 -9.64
N ILE A 37 -3.00 -1.45 -10.83
CA ILE A 37 -2.86 -2.89 -10.99
C ILE A 37 -1.57 -3.27 -10.26
N SER A 38 -1.66 -3.53 -8.96
CA SER A 38 -0.54 -4.13 -8.20
C SER A 38 -0.32 -5.52 -8.77
N GLN A 39 0.59 -5.61 -9.74
CA GLN A 39 0.87 -6.85 -10.42
C GLN A 39 1.80 -7.67 -9.53
N LYS A 40 1.35 -8.86 -9.15
CA LYS A 40 2.15 -9.76 -8.31
C LYS A 40 3.36 -10.25 -9.11
N PHE A 41 4.52 -10.32 -8.47
CA PHE A 41 5.68 -11.01 -9.04
C PHE A 41 5.40 -12.51 -9.19
N ASN A 42 6.09 -13.14 -10.13
CA ASN A 42 5.91 -14.56 -10.38
C ASN A 42 6.68 -15.41 -9.34
N THR A 43 6.02 -15.78 -8.24
CA THR A 43 6.63 -16.58 -7.16
C THR A 43 7.02 -18.01 -7.58
N ALA A 44 6.51 -18.53 -8.70
CA ALA A 44 6.92 -19.84 -9.21
C ALA A 44 8.40 -19.88 -9.62
N PHE A 45 8.99 -18.72 -9.96
CA PHE A 45 10.42 -18.61 -10.27
C PHE A 45 11.32 -18.97 -9.08
N LEU A 46 10.82 -18.86 -7.85
CA LEU A 46 11.57 -19.22 -6.64
C LEU A 46 11.56 -20.72 -6.35
N GLN A 47 10.70 -21.50 -7.02
CA GLN A 47 10.67 -22.96 -6.91
C GLN A 47 11.76 -23.62 -7.78
N ASP A 48 12.22 -22.93 -8.83
CA ASP A 48 13.32 -23.38 -9.66
C ASP A 48 14.65 -23.05 -8.98
N THR A 49 15.40 -24.08 -8.59
CA THR A 49 16.66 -23.96 -7.86
C THR A 49 17.70 -23.12 -8.62
N ASN A 50 17.77 -23.24 -9.94
CA ASN A 50 18.73 -22.51 -10.76
C ASN A 50 18.37 -21.01 -10.81
N LYS A 51 17.08 -20.70 -10.98
CA LYS A 51 16.59 -19.32 -10.98
C LYS A 51 16.69 -18.67 -9.61
N LEU A 52 16.42 -19.42 -8.54
CA LEU A 52 16.62 -18.95 -7.16
C LEU A 52 18.09 -18.62 -6.89
N ASN A 53 19.02 -19.44 -7.37
CA ASN A 53 20.45 -19.16 -7.21
C ASN A 53 20.90 -17.93 -8.00
N LYS A 54 20.39 -17.74 -9.23
CA LYS A 54 20.61 -16.51 -10.01
C LYS A 54 20.07 -15.27 -9.28
N PHE A 55 18.87 -15.39 -8.69
CA PHE A 55 18.28 -14.31 -7.89
C PHE A 55 19.16 -13.94 -6.69
N LYS A 56 19.64 -14.94 -5.94
CA LYS A 56 20.55 -14.73 -4.80
C LYS A 56 21.84 -14.05 -5.22
N LEU A 57 22.46 -14.49 -6.31
CA LEU A 57 23.69 -13.89 -6.84
C LEU A 57 23.48 -12.44 -7.26
N ALA A 58 22.41 -12.14 -8.02
CA ALA A 58 22.07 -10.77 -8.42
C ALA A 58 21.82 -9.87 -7.21
N LEU A 59 21.20 -10.40 -6.14
CA LEU A 59 21.01 -9.66 -4.91
C LEU A 59 22.34 -9.34 -4.20
N ILE A 60 23.23 -10.32 -4.09
CA ILE A 60 24.53 -10.17 -3.44
C ILE A 60 25.39 -9.14 -4.18
N ASP A 61 25.48 -9.27 -5.51
CA ASP A 61 26.23 -8.35 -6.37
C ASP A 61 25.73 -6.90 -6.23
N MET A 62 24.41 -6.73 -6.26
CA MET A 62 23.80 -5.42 -6.08
C MET A 62 24.01 -4.84 -4.67
N PHE A 63 23.92 -5.66 -3.62
CA PHE A 63 24.20 -5.20 -2.25
C PHE A 63 25.65 -4.79 -2.08
N GLN A 64 26.59 -5.49 -2.73
CA GLN A 64 28.00 -5.11 -2.76
C GLN A 64 28.19 -3.74 -3.42
N ALA A 65 27.61 -3.54 -4.61
CA ALA A 65 27.65 -2.26 -5.31
C ALA A 65 27.00 -1.12 -4.51
N PHE A 66 25.91 -1.39 -3.79
CA PHE A 66 25.27 -0.42 -2.90
C PHE A 66 26.13 -0.09 -1.68
N HIS A 67 26.79 -1.08 -1.08
CA HIS A 67 27.68 -0.86 0.05
C HIS A 67 28.87 0.03 -0.35
N ASP A 68 29.44 -0.22 -1.53
CA ASP A 68 30.53 0.59 -2.08
C ASP A 68 30.07 2.03 -2.38
N LEU A 69 28.84 2.21 -2.87
CA LEU A 69 28.21 3.52 -3.10
C LEU A 69 27.94 4.28 -1.79
N LEU A 70 27.54 3.58 -0.73
CA LEU A 70 27.20 4.16 0.57
C LEU A 70 28.43 4.57 1.39
N ASN A 71 29.55 3.86 1.26
CA ASN A 71 30.78 4.17 1.98
C ASN A 71 31.48 5.45 1.48
N GLY A 72 31.11 5.95 0.30
CA GLY A 72 31.70 7.15 -0.29
C GLY A 72 31.02 8.47 0.10
N LYS A 73 29.84 8.44 0.77
CA LYS A 73 29.03 9.65 0.94
C LYS A 73 28.27 9.65 2.27
N GLY A 74 28.45 10.72 3.05
CA GLY A 74 27.66 11.03 4.24
C GLY A 74 26.24 11.43 3.89
N ASP A 75 25.52 10.56 3.17
CA ASP A 75 24.16 10.80 2.73
C ASP A 75 23.16 10.51 3.85
N ILE A 76 22.07 11.27 3.85
CA ILE A 76 20.97 11.17 4.82
C ILE A 76 20.40 9.74 4.74
N VAL A 77 20.31 9.05 5.89
CA VAL A 77 19.86 7.65 6.01
C VAL A 77 18.60 7.32 5.19
N GLU A 78 17.71 8.30 5.00
CA GLU A 78 16.51 8.19 4.17
C GLU A 78 16.75 8.00 2.67
N SER A 79 17.74 8.69 2.06
CA SER A 79 18.08 8.50 0.65
C SER A 79 18.69 7.13 0.41
N ASN A 80 19.50 6.66 1.35
CA ASN A 80 20.13 5.34 1.33
C ASN A 80 19.07 4.24 1.40
N TRP A 81 18.10 4.39 2.31
CA TRP A 81 16.96 3.48 2.41
C TRP A 81 16.09 3.45 1.15
N LYS A 82 15.86 4.61 0.53
CA LYS A 82 15.13 4.70 -0.75
C LYS A 82 15.88 3.98 -1.88
N GLY A 83 17.20 4.17 -1.96
CA GLY A 83 18.07 3.49 -2.92
C GLY A 83 18.00 1.97 -2.78
N ILE A 84 18.17 1.44 -1.56
CA ILE A 84 18.07 0.00 -1.27
C ILE A 84 16.70 -0.56 -1.68
N LYS A 85 15.61 0.14 -1.36
CA LYS A 85 14.26 -0.29 -1.74
C LYS A 85 14.10 -0.35 -3.26
N GLN A 86 14.61 0.65 -4.00
CA GLN A 86 14.56 0.66 -5.47
C GLN A 86 15.41 -0.45 -6.09
N ALA A 87 16.58 -0.69 -5.53
CA ALA A 87 17.51 -1.75 -5.93
C ALA A 87 16.84 -3.12 -5.86
N ILE A 88 16.34 -3.47 -4.68
CA ILE A 88 15.63 -4.74 -4.44
C ILE A 88 14.43 -4.87 -5.38
N THR A 89 13.64 -3.81 -5.54
CA THR A 89 12.49 -3.81 -6.47
C THR A 89 12.93 -4.09 -7.92
N SER A 90 14.07 -3.54 -8.33
CA SER A 90 14.61 -3.73 -9.68
C SER A 90 15.10 -5.16 -9.91
N THR A 91 15.83 -5.76 -8.97
CA THR A 91 16.26 -7.17 -9.07
C THR A 91 15.06 -8.13 -9.09
N TYR A 92 14.04 -7.86 -8.27
CA TYR A 92 12.79 -8.62 -8.30
C TYR A 92 12.12 -8.55 -9.68
N HIS A 93 12.11 -7.38 -10.30
CA HIS A 93 11.56 -7.20 -11.64
C HIS A 93 12.37 -7.91 -12.72
N GLU A 94 13.70 -7.85 -12.66
CA GLU A 94 14.60 -8.47 -13.62
C GLU A 94 14.56 -10.01 -13.56
N VAL A 95 14.58 -10.59 -12.36
CA VAL A 95 14.74 -12.04 -12.20
C VAL A 95 13.41 -12.78 -12.13
N LEU A 96 12.42 -12.23 -11.41
CA LEU A 96 11.11 -12.90 -11.25
C LEU A 96 10.11 -12.45 -12.29
N GLY A 97 10.21 -11.19 -12.74
CA GLY A 97 9.22 -10.56 -13.61
C GLY A 97 7.83 -10.52 -12.99
N HIS A 98 6.92 -9.86 -13.70
CA HIS A 98 5.53 -9.86 -13.29
C HIS A 98 4.84 -11.16 -13.68
N LYS A 99 3.95 -11.65 -12.80
CA LYS A 99 3.05 -12.74 -13.13
C LYS A 99 2.22 -12.32 -14.34
N LYS A 100 2.28 -13.11 -15.41
CA LYS A 100 1.41 -12.92 -16.57
C LYS A 100 -0.03 -13.06 -16.08
N HIS A 101 -0.78 -11.97 -16.16
CA HIS A 101 -2.23 -12.06 -16.02
C HIS A 101 -2.73 -12.74 -17.29
N ASN A 102 -3.08 -14.03 -17.19
CA ASN A 102 -3.90 -14.68 -18.18
C ASN A 102 -5.29 -14.06 -18.05
N HIS A 103 -5.45 -12.88 -18.64
CA HIS A 103 -6.71 -12.21 -18.75
C HIS A 103 -7.59 -13.12 -19.62
N LYS A 104 -8.68 -13.66 -19.06
CA LYS A 104 -9.68 -14.31 -19.91
C LYS A 104 -10.31 -13.21 -20.75
N GLU A 105 -10.21 -13.27 -22.07
CA GLU A 105 -10.62 -12.19 -23.01
C GLU A 105 -12.03 -11.61 -22.71
N TRP A 106 -12.92 -12.39 -22.10
CA TRP A 106 -14.25 -11.93 -21.70
C TRP A 106 -14.30 -10.98 -20.48
N ILE A 107 -13.22 -10.78 -19.71
CA ILE A 107 -13.18 -9.87 -18.54
C ILE A 107 -12.51 -8.53 -18.92
N THR A 108 -12.70 -8.07 -20.15
CA THR A 108 -12.10 -6.80 -20.62
C THR A 108 -12.70 -5.61 -19.88
N VAL A 109 -11.96 -4.49 -19.85
CA VAL A 109 -12.46 -3.23 -19.27
C VAL A 109 -13.78 -2.83 -19.93
N ASP A 110 -13.87 -2.94 -21.25
CA ASP A 110 -15.10 -2.72 -22.01
C ASP A 110 -16.27 -3.60 -21.55
N THR A 111 -16.01 -4.83 -21.14
CA THR A 111 -17.05 -5.73 -20.64
C THR A 111 -17.53 -5.29 -19.26
N LEU A 112 -16.63 -4.84 -18.40
CA LEU A 112 -16.97 -4.30 -17.08
C LEU A 112 -17.79 -3.01 -17.20
N ASP A 113 -17.41 -2.12 -18.11
CA ASP A 113 -18.13 -0.87 -18.39
C ASP A 113 -19.54 -1.15 -18.92
N LYS A 114 -19.69 -2.12 -19.84
CA LYS A 114 -21.00 -2.57 -20.32
C LYS A 114 -21.87 -3.18 -19.21
N ILE A 115 -21.28 -3.86 -18.22
CA ILE A 115 -22.01 -4.37 -17.04
C ILE A 115 -22.50 -3.22 -16.17
N GLN A 116 -21.64 -2.22 -15.91
CA GLN A 116 -22.03 -1.03 -15.14
C GLN A 116 -23.13 -0.22 -15.84
N GLU A 117 -23.01 -0.01 -17.15
CA GLU A 117 -24.00 0.73 -17.95
C GLU A 117 -25.38 0.03 -17.91
N LYS A 118 -25.40 -1.30 -18.03
CA LYS A 118 -26.63 -2.09 -17.84
C LYS A 118 -27.21 -1.94 -16.44
N GLY A 119 -26.36 -1.90 -15.42
CA GLY A 119 -26.77 -1.65 -14.03
C GLY A 119 -27.47 -0.30 -13.86
N TYR A 120 -26.89 0.77 -14.43
CA TYR A 120 -27.47 2.11 -14.37
C TYR A 120 -28.83 2.19 -15.06
N LYS A 121 -28.94 1.63 -16.28
CA LYS A 121 -30.21 1.57 -17.03
C LYS A 121 -31.30 0.82 -16.27
N LYS A 122 -30.96 -0.31 -15.64
CA LYS A 122 -31.90 -1.08 -14.82
C LYS A 122 -32.38 -0.31 -13.58
N ALA A 123 -31.48 0.42 -12.92
CA ALA A 123 -31.82 1.25 -11.77
C ALA A 123 -32.78 2.41 -12.13
N ALA A 124 -32.55 3.06 -13.27
CA ALA A 124 -33.42 4.12 -13.78
C ALA A 124 -34.85 3.60 -14.05
N ILE A 125 -34.98 2.45 -14.72
CA ILE A 125 -36.29 1.83 -15.01
C ILE A 125 -37.02 1.47 -13.70
N ASN A 126 -36.33 0.83 -12.76
CA ASN A 126 -36.94 0.45 -11.49
C ASN A 126 -37.42 1.67 -10.70
N THR A 127 -36.64 2.76 -10.72
CA THR A 127 -37.03 4.01 -10.05
C THR A 127 -38.29 4.62 -10.66
N SER A 128 -38.41 4.64 -11.99
CA SER A 128 -39.61 5.12 -12.69
C SER A 128 -40.84 4.26 -12.38
N ARG A 129 -40.69 2.93 -12.33
CA ARG A 129 -41.77 2.01 -11.96
C ARG A 129 -42.26 2.26 -10.53
N THR A 130 -41.33 2.35 -9.57
CA THR A 130 -41.68 2.63 -8.17
C THR A 130 -42.37 3.98 -8.00
N LYS A 131 -41.97 5.01 -8.77
CA LYS A 131 -42.65 6.31 -8.75
C LYS A 131 -44.10 6.22 -9.27
N ALA A 132 -44.32 5.50 -10.37
CA ALA A 132 -45.65 5.31 -10.93
C ALA A 132 -46.58 4.51 -9.99
N GLU A 133 -46.05 3.47 -9.34
CA GLU A 133 -46.80 2.69 -8.35
C GLU A 133 -47.19 3.53 -7.12
N LYS A 134 -46.28 4.37 -6.62
CA LYS A 134 -46.59 5.31 -5.53
C LYS A 134 -47.67 6.31 -5.91
N ALA A 135 -47.62 6.86 -7.13
CA ALA A 135 -48.64 7.80 -7.61
C ALA A 135 -50.03 7.13 -7.71
N LYS A 136 -50.10 5.87 -8.14
CA LYS A 136 -51.35 5.10 -8.17
C LYS A 136 -51.91 4.79 -6.77
N ALA A 137 -51.05 4.60 -5.77
CA ALA A 137 -51.47 4.32 -4.40
C ALA A 137 -51.93 5.58 -3.62
N GLN A 138 -51.64 6.78 -4.16
CA GLN A 138 -52.04 8.06 -3.58
C GLN A 138 -53.28 8.67 -4.27
N ALA A 139 -53.80 8.03 -5.31
CA ALA A 139 -55.07 8.36 -5.97
C ALA A 139 -56.21 7.57 -5.33
#